data_AF-A0AB38FE73-F1
#
_entry.id   AF-A0AB38FE73-F1
#
_cell.length_a   1.000
_cell.length_b   1.000
_cell.length_c   1.000
_cell.angle_alpha   90.00
_cell.angle_beta   90.00
_cell.angle_gamma   90.00
#
_symmetry.space_group_name_H-M   'P 1'
#
loop_
_entity.id
_entity.type
_entity.pdbx_description
1 polymer ?
#
loop_
_entity_poly.entity_id
_entity_poly.type
_entity_poly.pdbx_seq_one_letter_code
_entity_poly.pdbx_strand_id
1 'polypeptide(L)'
;MSPTSFASSADLGEKEQTLEVLADGVYALTAEGDPNIGAIEGEDFVVCFEALATPVAAQDWLRKLREHTDKPVRYLVLSHYHAVRVLGASAFDAETIVAHETTRALIEERGKEDWASEFGRMPRLAKAADSVPGLTWPTLTFADKLTIDLGGGRGDLVLQHFGRGHTEGDITAWLPKQKILFAGDLVEAQAALYTGDAFHRDWSTGTLDRIKALGAEVLIGGRGAVSHGREAVDAAIEQTRHFIVVMLAEVGAVQQRGGTLKEAFEATHAALNEQYGHWPIFEHCLPFDVSRVWDELSGIERPVIWTAERDREVWDQLQG
;
A
#
# COMPACT_ATOMS: atom_id res chain seq x y z
N MET A 1 11.76 -9.12 31.33
CA MET A 1 11.57 -8.67 29.95
C MET A 1 10.72 -9.72 29.28
N SER A 2 9.48 -9.38 28.91
CA SER A 2 8.67 -10.25 28.06
C SER A 2 9.39 -10.40 26.72
N PRO A 3 9.43 -11.57 26.09
CA PRO A 3 10.01 -11.70 24.76
C PRO A 3 9.28 -10.72 23.83
N THR A 4 10.02 -9.81 23.21
CA THR A 4 9.51 -8.92 22.17
C THR A 4 9.00 -9.81 21.04
N SER A 5 7.71 -9.73 20.73
CA SER A 5 7.13 -10.45 19.60
C SER A 5 7.78 -9.98 18.31
N PHE A 6 8.05 -10.91 17.39
CA PHE A 6 8.50 -10.56 16.05
C PHE A 6 7.37 -9.79 15.34
N ALA A 7 7.64 -8.56 14.90
CA ALA A 7 6.67 -7.79 14.13
C ALA A 7 5.31 -7.59 14.85
N SER A 8 4.23 -7.41 14.09
CA SER A 8 2.85 -7.33 14.60
C SER A 8 2.25 -8.69 14.95
N SER A 9 3.04 -9.74 15.19
CA SER A 9 2.52 -11.09 15.47
C SER A 9 1.63 -11.18 16.73
N ALA A 10 1.66 -10.14 17.59
CA ALA A 10 0.84 -10.02 18.80
C ALA A 10 -0.45 -9.19 18.64
N ASP A 11 -0.64 -8.43 17.54
CA ASP A 11 -1.90 -7.70 17.28
C ASP A 11 -2.91 -8.59 16.55
N LEU A 12 -3.84 -9.16 17.32
CA LEU A 12 -4.88 -10.09 16.83
C LEU A 12 -6.29 -9.47 16.82
N GLY A 13 -6.46 -8.20 17.18
CA GLY A 13 -7.77 -7.57 17.33
C GLY A 13 -8.42 -7.18 16.00
N GLU A 14 -9.71 -7.50 15.82
CA GLU A 14 -10.49 -7.00 14.69
C GLU A 14 -10.54 -5.46 14.71
N LYS A 15 -10.41 -4.84 13.53
CA LYS A 15 -10.44 -3.38 13.35
C LYS A 15 -11.83 -2.95 12.90
N GLU A 16 -12.28 -1.78 13.34
CA GLU A 16 -13.54 -1.22 12.87
C GLU A 16 -13.43 -0.84 11.39
N GLN A 17 -14.41 -1.25 10.59
CA GLN A 17 -14.45 -0.96 9.15
C GLN A 17 -15.51 0.09 8.83
N THR A 18 -15.10 1.16 8.17
CA THR A 18 -15.98 2.27 7.78
C THR A 18 -16.14 2.31 6.26
N LEU A 19 -17.37 2.16 5.78
CA LEU A 19 -17.72 2.35 4.36
C LEU A 19 -18.20 3.78 4.13
N GLU A 20 -17.54 4.49 3.23
CA GLU A 20 -17.93 5.82 2.77
C GLU A 20 -18.39 5.77 1.31
N VAL A 21 -19.51 6.46 1.03
CA VAL A 21 -19.96 6.77 -0.33
C VAL A 21 -19.43 8.16 -0.68
N LEU A 22 -18.37 8.23 -1.47
CA LEU A 22 -17.61 9.46 -1.74
C LEU A 22 -18.25 10.32 -2.84
N ALA A 23 -18.93 9.67 -3.77
CA ALA A 23 -19.75 10.25 -4.82
C ALA A 23 -20.75 9.20 -5.32
N ASP A 24 -21.63 9.57 -6.25
CA ASP A 24 -22.54 8.60 -6.89
C ASP A 24 -21.74 7.42 -7.48
N GLY A 25 -21.92 6.24 -6.89
CA GLY A 25 -21.23 5.01 -7.28
C GLY A 25 -19.72 4.98 -7.01
N VAL A 26 -19.20 5.77 -6.07
CA VAL A 26 -17.78 5.72 -5.66
C VAL A 26 -17.70 5.38 -4.17
N TYR A 27 -17.07 4.27 -3.85
CA TYR A 27 -17.05 3.67 -2.53
C TYR A 27 -15.61 3.50 -2.03
N ALA A 28 -15.40 3.73 -0.73
CA ALA A 28 -14.16 3.42 -0.04
C ALA A 28 -14.47 2.72 1.28
N LEU A 29 -13.76 1.63 1.56
CA LEU A 29 -13.75 0.98 2.86
C LEU A 29 -12.40 1.22 3.53
N THR A 30 -12.43 1.84 4.70
CA THR A 30 -11.25 2.02 5.56
C THR A 30 -11.36 1.16 6.82
N ALA A 31 -10.21 0.84 7.45
CA ALA A 31 -10.18 -0.18 8.51
C ALA A 31 -9.14 0.10 9.62
N GLU A 32 -9.17 1.27 10.26
CA GLU A 32 -8.30 1.64 11.41
C GLU A 32 -6.82 1.18 11.30
N GLY A 33 -6.20 1.47 10.15
CA GLY A 33 -4.81 1.12 9.87
C GLY A 33 -4.60 -0.18 9.08
N ASP A 34 -5.66 -0.94 8.79
CA ASP A 34 -5.63 -2.02 7.80
C ASP A 34 -5.71 -1.51 6.35
N PRO A 35 -5.34 -2.38 5.38
CA PRO A 35 -5.48 -2.08 3.96
C PRO A 35 -6.87 -1.56 3.58
N ASN A 36 -6.90 -0.35 3.04
CA ASN A 36 -8.09 0.23 2.41
C ASN A 36 -8.39 -0.45 1.07
N ILE A 37 -9.66 -0.40 0.67
CA ILE A 37 -10.16 -0.92 -0.60
C ILE A 37 -11.25 -0.01 -1.17
N GLY A 38 -11.41 0.02 -2.49
CA GLY A 38 -12.38 0.87 -3.17
C GLY A 38 -13.19 0.17 -4.27
N ALA A 39 -14.30 0.80 -4.66
CA ALA A 39 -15.08 0.40 -5.83
C ALA A 39 -15.68 1.62 -6.54
N ILE A 40 -15.73 1.56 -7.87
CA ILE A 40 -16.25 2.60 -8.76
C ILE A 40 -17.26 1.95 -9.72
N GLU A 41 -18.49 2.44 -9.72
CA GLU A 41 -19.51 2.01 -10.69
C GLU A 41 -19.35 2.71 -12.04
N GLY A 42 -19.28 1.89 -13.09
CA GLY A 42 -19.62 2.27 -14.45
C GLY A 42 -21.12 2.19 -14.73
N GLU A 43 -21.50 2.31 -16.00
CA GLU A 43 -22.88 2.22 -16.48
C GLU A 43 -23.49 0.85 -16.17
N ASP A 44 -22.80 -0.21 -16.60
CA ASP A 44 -23.26 -1.60 -16.49
C ASP A 44 -22.29 -2.52 -15.72
N PHE A 45 -21.26 -1.96 -15.07
CA PHE A 45 -20.21 -2.71 -14.38
C PHE A 45 -19.64 -1.98 -13.15
N VAL A 46 -18.79 -2.68 -12.40
CA VAL A 46 -17.95 -2.13 -11.32
C VAL A 46 -16.46 -2.33 -11.65
N VAL A 47 -15.66 -1.32 -11.29
CA VAL A 47 -14.21 -1.41 -11.11
C VAL A 47 -13.91 -1.49 -9.62
N CYS A 48 -13.28 -2.57 -9.15
CA CYS A 48 -12.74 -2.66 -7.79
C CYS A 48 -11.27 -2.25 -7.78
N PHE A 49 -10.79 -1.64 -6.71
CA PHE A 49 -9.40 -1.22 -6.52
C PHE A 49 -8.86 -1.79 -5.21
N GLU A 50 -7.86 -2.67 -5.31
CA GLU A 50 -7.37 -3.62 -4.30
C GLU A 50 -8.22 -4.86 -4.07
N ALA A 51 -7.58 -5.92 -3.56
CA ALA A 51 -8.22 -7.22 -3.33
C ALA A 51 -8.11 -7.76 -1.89
N LEU A 52 -7.44 -7.07 -0.98
CA LEU A 52 -7.16 -7.54 0.38
C LEU A 52 -6.28 -8.82 0.43
N ALA A 53 -5.94 -9.26 1.64
CA ALA A 53 -4.98 -10.34 1.89
C ALA A 53 -5.52 -11.76 1.62
N THR A 54 -6.83 -11.98 1.74
CA THR A 54 -7.43 -13.31 1.51
C THR A 54 -8.77 -13.22 0.79
N PRO A 55 -9.16 -14.26 0.02
CA PRO A 55 -10.46 -14.31 -0.63
C PRO A 55 -11.63 -14.18 0.35
N VAL A 56 -11.49 -14.67 1.58
CA VAL A 56 -12.52 -14.51 2.61
C VAL A 56 -12.68 -13.05 3.03
N ALA A 57 -11.59 -12.32 3.25
CA ALA A 57 -11.66 -10.89 3.55
C ALA A 57 -12.27 -10.09 2.38
N ALA A 58 -11.87 -10.42 1.16
CA ALA A 58 -12.45 -9.84 -0.05
C ALA A 58 -13.96 -10.12 -0.19
N GLN A 59 -14.41 -11.32 0.13
CA GLN A 59 -15.84 -11.67 0.14
C GLN A 59 -16.62 -10.86 1.19
N ASP A 60 -16.05 -10.64 2.37
CA ASP A 60 -16.67 -9.82 3.40
C ASP A 60 -16.91 -8.38 2.90
N TRP A 61 -15.94 -7.81 2.17
CA TRP A 61 -16.08 -6.53 1.49
C TRP A 61 -17.13 -6.56 0.37
N LEU A 62 -17.06 -7.55 -0.53
CA LEU A 62 -18.00 -7.68 -1.65
C LEU A 62 -19.45 -7.78 -1.17
N ARG A 63 -19.72 -8.44 -0.03
CA ARG A 63 -21.06 -8.45 0.56
C ARG A 63 -21.55 -7.06 0.93
N LYS A 64 -20.71 -6.21 1.54
CA LYS A 64 -21.04 -4.81 1.83
C LYS A 64 -21.29 -4.01 0.55
N LEU A 65 -20.43 -4.18 -0.46
CA LEU A 65 -20.59 -3.50 -1.76
C LEU A 65 -21.92 -3.87 -2.44
N ARG A 66 -22.38 -5.12 -2.30
CA ARG A 66 -23.65 -5.60 -2.86
C ARG A 66 -24.90 -5.01 -2.20
N GLU A 67 -24.76 -4.37 -1.04
CA GLU A 67 -25.85 -3.57 -0.45
C GLU A 67 -26.11 -2.28 -1.25
N HIS A 68 -25.16 -1.86 -2.09
CA HIS A 68 -25.23 -0.64 -2.89
C HIS A 68 -25.42 -0.89 -4.39
N THR A 69 -24.86 -1.98 -4.93
CA THR A 69 -24.94 -2.26 -6.37
C THR A 69 -24.85 -3.76 -6.70
N ASP A 70 -25.70 -4.19 -7.64
CA ASP A 70 -25.72 -5.57 -8.17
C ASP A 70 -24.91 -5.73 -9.46
N LYS A 71 -24.25 -4.66 -9.94
CA LYS A 71 -23.48 -4.69 -11.18
C LYS A 71 -22.29 -5.67 -11.10
N PRO A 72 -21.98 -6.39 -12.19
CA PRO A 72 -20.85 -7.32 -12.22
C PRO A 72 -19.52 -6.57 -12.08
N VAL A 73 -18.54 -7.21 -11.44
CA VAL A 73 -17.16 -6.69 -11.41
C VAL A 73 -16.51 -7.00 -12.75
N ARG A 74 -16.29 -5.98 -13.57
CA ARG A 74 -15.60 -6.13 -14.87
C ARG A 74 -14.09 -5.98 -14.71
N TYR A 75 -13.66 -5.06 -13.83
CA TYR A 75 -12.25 -4.79 -13.59
C TYR A 75 -11.92 -4.92 -12.10
N LEU A 76 -10.84 -5.64 -11.79
CA LEU A 76 -10.15 -5.57 -10.50
C LEU A 76 -8.77 -4.95 -10.75
N VAL A 77 -8.52 -3.79 -10.17
CA VAL A 77 -7.24 -3.07 -10.29
C VAL A 77 -6.39 -3.35 -9.05
N LEU A 78 -5.15 -3.76 -9.27
CA LEU A 78 -4.15 -3.99 -8.22
C LEU A 78 -3.09 -2.89 -8.30
N SER A 79 -2.92 -2.09 -7.26
CA SER A 79 -1.99 -0.95 -7.33
C SER A 79 -0.53 -1.40 -7.35
N HIS A 80 -0.20 -2.45 -6.61
CA HIS A 80 1.14 -3.03 -6.50
C HIS A 80 1.06 -4.51 -6.09
N TYR A 81 2.22 -5.15 -5.92
CA TYR A 81 2.32 -6.61 -5.85
C TYR A 81 2.12 -7.22 -4.46
N HIS A 82 2.10 -6.42 -3.39
CA HIS A 82 2.13 -6.94 -2.02
C HIS A 82 0.95 -7.86 -1.74
N ALA A 83 1.20 -8.93 -0.99
CA ALA A 83 0.27 -10.02 -0.74
C ALA A 83 -1.06 -9.54 -0.15
N VAL A 84 -0.99 -8.54 0.74
CA VAL A 84 -2.15 -7.91 1.38
C VAL A 84 -3.04 -7.11 0.42
N ARG A 85 -2.58 -6.90 -0.82
CA ARG A 85 -3.30 -6.19 -1.89
C ARG A 85 -3.80 -7.12 -2.99
N VAL A 86 -3.10 -8.23 -3.24
CA VAL A 86 -3.34 -9.06 -4.43
C VAL A 86 -3.95 -10.44 -4.16
N LEU A 87 -3.75 -11.03 -2.98
CA LEU A 87 -4.09 -12.46 -2.78
C LEU A 87 -5.58 -12.73 -2.62
N GLY A 88 -6.40 -11.74 -2.28
CA GLY A 88 -7.85 -11.89 -2.23
C GLY A 88 -8.55 -11.84 -3.60
N ALA A 89 -7.80 -11.65 -4.69
CA ALA A 89 -8.36 -11.39 -6.02
C ALA A 89 -9.33 -12.47 -6.53
N SER A 90 -9.14 -13.74 -6.16
CA SER A 90 -10.01 -14.84 -6.62
C SER A 90 -11.45 -14.75 -6.11
N ALA A 91 -11.73 -13.91 -5.11
CA ALA A 91 -13.09 -13.67 -4.63
C ALA A 91 -13.93 -12.79 -5.56
N PHE A 92 -13.30 -11.97 -6.40
CA PHE A 92 -14.00 -10.94 -7.18
C PHE A 92 -14.68 -11.47 -8.43
N ASP A 93 -14.25 -12.64 -8.93
CA ASP A 93 -14.68 -13.19 -10.22
C ASP A 93 -14.64 -12.13 -11.35
N ALA A 94 -13.59 -11.29 -11.31
CA ALA A 94 -13.45 -10.16 -12.22
C ALA A 94 -13.13 -10.64 -13.64
N GLU A 95 -13.80 -10.05 -14.63
CA GLU A 95 -13.54 -10.34 -16.05
C GLU A 95 -12.07 -10.00 -16.43
N THR A 96 -11.55 -8.90 -15.90
CA THR A 96 -10.16 -8.45 -16.13
C THR A 96 -9.50 -8.03 -14.82
N ILE A 97 -8.30 -8.56 -14.55
CA ILE A 97 -7.44 -8.11 -13.46
C ILE A 97 -6.36 -7.23 -14.07
N VAL A 98 -6.33 -5.95 -13.67
CA VAL A 98 -5.46 -4.91 -14.22
C VAL A 98 -4.35 -4.59 -13.24
N ALA A 99 -3.11 -4.53 -13.71
CA ALA A 99 -1.98 -4.03 -12.93
C ALA A 99 -0.93 -3.37 -13.84
N HIS A 100 0.06 -2.71 -13.26
CA HIS A 100 1.26 -2.32 -13.98
C HIS A 100 2.06 -3.55 -14.45
N GLU A 101 2.77 -3.45 -15.57
CA GLU A 101 3.61 -4.56 -16.06
C GLU A 101 4.72 -4.96 -15.06
N THR A 102 5.34 -3.98 -14.39
CA THR A 102 6.31 -4.25 -13.31
C THR A 102 5.66 -4.90 -12.10
N THR A 103 4.42 -4.55 -11.76
CA THR A 103 3.68 -5.23 -10.68
C THR A 103 3.50 -6.71 -11.01
N ARG A 104 3.12 -7.03 -12.26
CA ARG A 104 3.05 -8.43 -12.70
C ARG A 104 4.41 -9.13 -12.62
N ALA A 105 5.48 -8.48 -13.04
CA ALA A 105 6.84 -9.04 -12.98
C ALA A 105 7.30 -9.27 -11.52
N LEU A 106 6.96 -8.37 -10.59
CA LEU A 106 7.25 -8.53 -9.16
C LEU A 106 6.45 -9.68 -8.54
N ILE A 107 5.19 -9.89 -8.92
CA ILE A 107 4.44 -11.07 -8.48
C ILE A 107 5.15 -12.36 -8.93
N GLU A 108 5.64 -12.41 -10.17
CA GLU A 108 6.38 -13.56 -10.70
C GLU A 108 7.72 -13.76 -9.98
N GLU A 109 8.47 -12.69 -9.74
CA GLU A 109 9.81 -12.74 -9.14
C GLU A 109 9.79 -13.10 -7.65
N ARG A 110 8.87 -12.49 -6.89
CA ARG A 110 8.96 -12.44 -5.42
C ARG A 110 7.62 -12.60 -4.68
N GLY A 111 6.53 -12.90 -5.38
CA GLY A 111 5.19 -12.96 -4.77
C GLY A 111 5.04 -14.07 -3.72
N LYS A 112 5.82 -15.16 -3.81
CA LYS A 112 5.77 -16.24 -2.80
C LYS A 112 6.46 -15.86 -1.51
N GLU A 113 7.61 -15.21 -1.63
CA GLU A 113 8.40 -14.70 -0.51
C GLU A 113 7.65 -13.60 0.22
N ASP A 114 7.06 -12.68 -0.54
CA ASP A 114 6.20 -11.62 -0.01
C ASP A 114 4.99 -12.17 0.74
N TRP A 115 4.27 -13.14 0.15
CA TRP A 115 3.19 -13.85 0.84
C TRP A 115 3.66 -14.46 2.16
N ALA A 116 4.72 -15.28 2.13
CA ALA A 116 5.23 -15.93 3.34
C ALA A 116 5.65 -14.91 4.42
N SER A 117 6.27 -13.81 4.01
CA SER A 117 6.72 -12.74 4.90
C SER A 117 5.52 -12.01 5.52
N GLU A 118 4.59 -11.53 4.71
CA GLU A 118 3.39 -10.80 5.15
C GLU A 118 2.54 -11.62 6.12
N PHE A 119 2.30 -12.90 5.83
CA PHE A 119 1.50 -13.75 6.73
C PHE A 119 2.23 -14.09 8.03
N GLY A 120 3.56 -14.13 8.01
CA GLY A 120 4.39 -14.28 9.21
C GLY A 120 4.41 -13.01 10.08
N ARG A 121 4.49 -11.84 9.44
CA ARG A 121 4.57 -10.52 10.08
C ARG A 121 3.23 -10.01 10.59
N MET A 122 2.16 -10.28 9.84
CA MET A 122 0.78 -9.86 10.14
C MET A 122 -0.21 -11.04 10.12
N PRO A 123 -0.11 -12.02 11.06
CA PRO A 123 -0.97 -13.21 11.07
C PRO A 123 -2.47 -12.91 11.11
N ARG A 124 -2.87 -11.75 11.65
CA ARG A 124 -4.26 -11.31 11.68
C ARG A 124 -4.85 -11.11 10.28
N LEU A 125 -4.07 -10.61 9.33
CA LEU A 125 -4.50 -10.42 7.94
C LEU A 125 -4.58 -11.75 7.18
N ALA A 126 -3.92 -12.80 7.67
CA ALA A 126 -3.92 -14.14 7.11
C ALA A 126 -5.15 -14.98 7.49
N LYS A 127 -6.29 -14.34 7.81
CA LYS A 127 -7.55 -15.03 8.14
C LYS A 127 -7.97 -15.94 6.99
N ALA A 128 -8.12 -17.24 7.27
CA ALA A 128 -8.38 -18.28 6.27
C ALA A 128 -7.33 -18.28 5.15
N ALA A 129 -6.04 -18.25 5.51
CA ALA A 129 -4.90 -18.31 4.59
C ALA A 129 -4.97 -19.49 3.60
N ASP A 130 -5.55 -20.61 4.01
CA ASP A 130 -5.78 -21.80 3.19
C ASP A 130 -6.80 -21.60 2.06
N SER A 131 -7.58 -20.51 2.09
CA SER A 131 -8.48 -20.13 1.01
C SER A 131 -7.78 -19.49 -0.20
N VAL A 132 -6.52 -19.06 -0.07
CA VAL A 132 -5.76 -18.44 -1.16
C VAL A 132 -5.32 -19.53 -2.16
N PRO A 133 -5.79 -19.50 -3.42
CA PRO A 133 -5.56 -20.60 -4.38
C PRO A 133 -4.15 -20.61 -4.99
N GLY A 134 -3.38 -19.53 -4.82
CA GLY A 134 -2.08 -19.32 -5.44
C GLY A 134 -1.81 -17.83 -5.63
N LEU A 135 -0.72 -17.51 -6.32
CA LEU A 135 -0.43 -16.14 -6.72
C LEU A 135 -1.48 -15.63 -7.71
N THR A 136 -1.79 -14.35 -7.61
CA THR A 136 -2.69 -13.63 -8.51
C THR A 136 -1.96 -13.21 -9.78
N TRP A 137 -2.52 -13.54 -10.95
CA TRP A 137 -1.92 -13.19 -12.23
C TRP A 137 -2.77 -12.12 -12.94
N PRO A 138 -2.32 -10.85 -13.00
CA PRO A 138 -3.01 -9.80 -13.75
C PRO A 138 -3.20 -10.21 -15.21
N THR A 139 -4.43 -10.12 -15.72
CA THR A 139 -4.78 -10.53 -17.10
C THR A 139 -4.61 -9.42 -18.11
N LEU A 140 -4.58 -8.16 -17.66
CA LEU A 140 -4.23 -6.98 -18.46
C LEU A 140 -3.14 -6.18 -17.75
N THR A 141 -2.09 -5.81 -18.49
CA THR A 141 -1.04 -4.94 -17.98
C THR A 141 -0.83 -3.70 -18.85
N PHE A 142 -0.31 -2.64 -18.24
CA PHE A 142 0.10 -1.42 -18.93
C PHE A 142 1.37 -0.86 -18.29
N ALA A 143 2.08 0.02 -19.03
CA ALA A 143 3.27 0.71 -18.55
C ALA A 143 2.93 2.10 -18.01
N ASP A 144 2.51 3.04 -18.88
CA ASP A 144 2.33 4.42 -18.40
C ASP A 144 0.92 4.70 -17.87
N LYS A 145 -0.10 4.49 -18.70
CA LYS A 145 -1.47 4.90 -18.43
C LYS A 145 -2.48 3.95 -19.08
N LEU A 146 -3.55 3.66 -18.36
CA LEU A 146 -4.76 3.04 -18.90
C LEU A 146 -5.97 3.89 -18.52
N THR A 147 -6.92 4.04 -19.43
CA THR A 147 -8.18 4.75 -19.16
C THR A 147 -9.34 3.80 -19.37
N ILE A 148 -10.22 3.71 -18.37
CA ILE A 148 -11.46 2.94 -18.41
C ILE A 148 -12.60 3.94 -18.56
N ASP A 149 -13.31 3.88 -19.70
CA ASP A 149 -14.57 4.61 -19.89
C ASP A 149 -15.64 3.98 -19.00
N LEU A 150 -16.17 4.76 -18.06
CA LEU A 150 -17.18 4.29 -17.12
C LEU A 150 -18.59 4.25 -17.74
N GLY A 151 -18.80 4.76 -18.96
CA GLY A 151 -20.09 4.76 -19.64
C GLY A 151 -21.13 5.67 -18.99
N GLY A 152 -22.32 5.76 -19.58
CA GLY A 152 -23.48 6.45 -18.98
C GLY A 152 -23.26 7.91 -18.56
N GLY A 153 -22.29 8.62 -19.16
CA GLY A 153 -21.90 9.96 -18.75
C GLY A 153 -21.17 10.06 -17.41
N ARG A 154 -20.73 8.94 -16.83
CA ARG A 154 -20.00 8.87 -15.54
C ARG A 154 -18.56 9.38 -15.66
N GLY A 155 -18.00 9.39 -16.87
CA GLY A 155 -16.68 9.90 -17.20
C GLY A 155 -15.63 8.79 -17.27
N ASP A 156 -14.36 9.16 -17.06
CA ASP A 156 -13.23 8.24 -17.16
C ASP A 156 -12.64 7.93 -15.78
N LEU A 157 -12.19 6.68 -15.60
CA LEU A 157 -11.23 6.30 -14.57
C LEU A 157 -9.84 6.18 -15.19
N VAL A 158 -8.87 6.94 -14.69
CA VAL A 158 -7.50 6.96 -15.20
C VAL A 158 -6.59 6.20 -14.25
N LEU A 159 -6.07 5.07 -14.71
CA LEU A 159 -4.99 4.35 -14.04
C LEU A 159 -3.64 4.87 -14.55
N GLN A 160 -2.75 5.25 -13.65
CA GLN A 160 -1.50 5.91 -14.01
C GLN A 160 -0.35 5.44 -13.14
N HIS A 161 0.75 5.06 -13.78
CA HIS A 161 2.04 4.93 -13.12
C HIS A 161 2.67 6.31 -13.02
N PHE A 162 2.88 6.77 -11.79
CA PHE A 162 3.49 8.07 -11.51
C PHE A 162 4.99 7.97 -11.25
N GLY A 163 5.64 6.83 -11.53
CA GLY A 163 7.02 6.55 -11.18
C GLY A 163 7.14 5.66 -9.94
N ARG A 164 8.35 5.19 -9.69
CA ARG A 164 8.66 4.31 -8.55
C ARG A 164 8.38 5.02 -7.23
N GLY A 165 7.85 4.28 -6.26
CA GLY A 165 7.42 4.82 -4.99
C GLY A 165 7.56 3.81 -3.86
N HIS A 166 6.40 3.38 -3.35
CA HIS A 166 6.25 2.28 -2.39
C HIS A 166 6.79 0.95 -2.94
N THR A 167 6.58 0.72 -4.23
CA THR A 167 7.19 -0.35 -5.03
C THR A 167 7.65 0.20 -6.39
N GLU A 168 8.25 -0.67 -7.21
CA GLU A 168 8.66 -0.31 -8.57
C GLU A 168 7.47 -0.15 -9.53
N GLY A 169 6.32 -0.76 -9.22
CA GLY A 169 5.18 -0.89 -10.12
C GLY A 169 3.92 -0.14 -9.71
N ASP A 170 4.01 0.80 -8.76
CA ASP A 170 2.83 1.43 -8.18
C ASP A 170 1.99 2.17 -9.22
N ILE A 171 0.67 2.01 -9.13
CA ILE A 171 -0.30 2.80 -9.89
C ILE A 171 -1.35 3.40 -8.98
N THR A 172 -1.89 4.54 -9.42
CA THR A 172 -3.06 5.18 -8.80
C THR A 172 -4.28 5.04 -9.71
N ALA A 173 -5.48 5.16 -9.15
CA ALA A 173 -6.72 5.33 -9.91
C ALA A 173 -7.35 6.71 -9.65
N TRP A 174 -7.46 7.52 -10.71
CA TRP A 174 -7.89 8.90 -10.65
C TRP A 174 -9.23 9.10 -11.37
N LEU A 175 -10.18 9.75 -10.70
CA LEU A 175 -11.48 10.16 -11.25
C LEU A 175 -11.47 11.68 -11.50
N PRO A 176 -11.15 12.16 -12.72
CA PRO A 176 -10.97 13.59 -12.97
C PRO A 176 -12.24 14.41 -12.75
N LYS A 177 -13.41 13.83 -13.10
CA LYS A 177 -14.71 14.51 -13.00
C LYS A 177 -15.10 14.78 -11.55
N GLN A 178 -14.83 13.84 -10.65
CA GLN A 178 -15.14 13.92 -9.22
C GLN A 178 -13.97 14.47 -8.39
N LYS A 179 -12.77 14.53 -8.97
CA LYS A 179 -11.50 14.85 -8.31
C LYS A 179 -11.17 13.92 -7.14
N ILE A 180 -11.42 12.63 -7.31
CA ILE A 180 -11.19 11.58 -6.31
C ILE A 180 -9.99 10.73 -6.75
N LEU A 181 -9.02 10.54 -5.84
CA LEU A 181 -7.82 9.74 -6.07
C LEU A 181 -7.78 8.54 -5.14
N PHE A 182 -7.68 7.34 -5.70
CA PHE A 182 -7.19 6.15 -4.99
C PHE A 182 -5.68 6.07 -5.22
N ALA A 183 -4.90 6.33 -4.18
CA ALA A 183 -3.45 6.45 -4.27
C ALA A 183 -2.72 5.11 -4.09
N GLY A 184 -3.41 4.07 -3.61
CA GLY A 184 -2.71 2.89 -3.08
C GLY A 184 -1.71 3.29 -2.01
N ASP A 185 -0.65 2.52 -1.84
CA ASP A 185 0.33 2.71 -0.75
C ASP A 185 1.36 3.80 -1.09
N LEU A 186 1.19 4.50 -2.23
CA LEU A 186 1.96 5.72 -2.54
C LEU A 186 1.65 6.88 -1.60
N VAL A 187 0.48 6.88 -0.94
CA VAL A 187 0.10 7.87 0.06
C VAL A 187 -0.63 7.15 1.20
N GLU A 188 -0.26 7.49 2.42
CA GLU A 188 -0.89 6.99 3.65
C GLU A 188 -1.46 8.17 4.43
N ALA A 189 -2.70 8.08 4.92
CA ALA A 189 -3.38 9.20 5.58
C ALA A 189 -3.63 8.88 7.06
N GLN A 190 -2.91 9.54 7.97
CA GLN A 190 -2.96 9.24 9.41
C GLN A 190 -2.59 7.78 9.74
N ALA A 191 -1.63 7.24 9.00
CA ALA A 191 -1.09 5.89 9.16
C ALA A 191 0.41 5.92 8.90
N ALA A 192 1.16 5.05 9.58
CA ALA A 192 2.57 4.87 9.30
C ALA A 192 2.76 4.14 7.97
N LEU A 193 3.94 4.28 7.38
CA LEU A 193 4.27 3.74 6.08
C LEU A 193 4.99 2.40 6.25
N TYR A 194 4.81 1.50 5.27
CA TYR A 194 5.79 0.46 4.99
C TYR A 194 6.59 0.90 3.77
N THR A 195 7.90 0.80 3.84
CA THR A 195 8.83 1.26 2.81
C THR A 195 9.92 0.23 2.52
N GLY A 196 9.76 -1.00 3.00
CA GLY A 196 10.73 -2.09 2.83
C GLY A 196 11.03 -2.47 1.37
N ASP A 197 10.16 -2.08 0.43
CA ASP A 197 10.34 -2.25 -1.03
C ASP A 197 10.39 -0.92 -1.80
N ALA A 198 10.61 0.20 -1.09
CA ALA A 198 10.49 1.52 -1.66
C ALA A 198 11.73 2.02 -2.41
N PHE A 199 11.50 3.05 -3.22
CA PHE A 199 12.50 3.87 -3.89
C PHE A 199 12.43 5.29 -3.31
N HIS A 200 13.03 5.51 -2.14
CA HIS A 200 12.79 6.68 -1.29
C HIS A 200 13.13 8.01 -1.99
N ARG A 201 14.23 8.07 -2.74
CA ARG A 201 14.65 9.29 -3.46
C ARG A 201 13.67 9.68 -4.56
N ASP A 202 13.20 8.72 -5.33
CA ASP A 202 12.23 8.94 -6.41
C ASP A 202 10.85 9.28 -5.84
N TRP A 203 10.46 8.57 -4.78
CA TRP A 203 9.16 8.70 -4.15
C TRP A 203 8.97 10.09 -3.52
N SER A 204 9.91 10.51 -2.67
CA SER A 204 9.86 11.76 -1.89
C SER A 204 9.91 13.03 -2.73
N THR A 205 10.11 12.92 -4.05
CA THR A 205 10.14 14.04 -4.98
C THR A 205 9.23 13.76 -6.17
N GLY A 206 9.79 13.30 -7.29
CA GLY A 206 9.10 13.24 -8.58
C GLY A 206 7.75 12.53 -8.54
N THR A 207 7.65 11.39 -7.84
CA THR A 207 6.39 10.64 -7.76
C THR A 207 5.33 11.39 -6.96
N LEU A 208 5.63 11.81 -5.72
CA LEU A 208 4.66 12.56 -4.90
C LEU A 208 4.32 13.94 -5.48
N ASP A 209 5.26 14.61 -6.16
CA ASP A 209 5.01 15.89 -6.84
C ASP A 209 3.99 15.75 -7.97
N ARG A 210 4.12 14.68 -8.79
CA ARG A 210 3.17 14.39 -9.87
C ARG A 210 1.80 13.99 -9.33
N ILE A 211 1.74 13.22 -8.25
CA ILE A 211 0.48 12.85 -7.59
C ILE A 211 -0.21 14.11 -7.05
N LYS A 212 0.52 14.98 -6.34
CA LYS A 212 0.00 16.24 -5.81
C LYS A 212 -0.53 17.16 -6.91
N ALA A 213 0.14 17.18 -8.07
CA ALA A 213 -0.27 17.98 -9.21
C ALA A 213 -1.64 17.61 -9.82
N LEU A 214 -2.19 16.44 -9.50
CA LEU A 214 -3.58 16.09 -9.86
C LEU A 214 -4.61 17.02 -9.21
N GLY A 215 -4.28 17.60 -8.06
CA GLY A 215 -5.16 18.52 -7.34
C GLY A 215 -6.45 17.85 -6.89
N ALA A 216 -6.34 16.63 -6.35
CA ALA A 216 -7.43 15.86 -5.79
C ALA A 216 -8.12 16.60 -4.63
N GLU A 217 -9.42 16.39 -4.51
CA GLU A 217 -10.25 16.94 -3.42
C GLU A 217 -10.68 15.84 -2.45
N VAL A 218 -10.60 14.57 -2.87
CA VAL A 218 -10.72 13.40 -1.99
C VAL A 218 -9.59 12.44 -2.30
N LEU A 219 -8.92 11.92 -1.27
CA LEU A 219 -7.85 10.92 -1.41
C LEU A 219 -8.11 9.72 -0.51
N ILE A 220 -8.00 8.53 -1.10
CA ILE A 220 -8.01 7.24 -0.44
C ILE A 220 -6.58 6.70 -0.52
N GLY A 221 -5.89 6.67 0.62
CA GLY A 221 -4.56 6.08 0.74
C GLY A 221 -4.60 4.56 0.90
N GLY A 222 -3.42 3.95 0.99
CA GLY A 222 -3.25 2.51 1.23
C GLY A 222 -3.90 2.04 2.53
N ARG A 223 -3.84 2.87 3.57
CA ARG A 223 -4.34 2.70 4.93
C ARG A 223 -4.77 4.05 5.48
N GLY A 224 -5.48 3.99 6.62
CA GLY A 224 -5.95 5.17 7.33
C GLY A 224 -7.18 5.82 6.69
N ALA A 225 -7.54 7.01 7.17
CA ALA A 225 -8.84 7.61 6.87
C ALA A 225 -8.90 8.23 5.47
N VAL A 226 -10.11 8.39 4.92
CA VAL A 226 -10.31 9.18 3.69
C VAL A 226 -10.01 10.65 3.98
N SER A 227 -9.17 11.25 3.13
CA SER A 227 -8.86 12.69 3.22
C SER A 227 -9.84 13.50 2.38
N HIS A 228 -10.51 14.48 3.00
CA HIS A 228 -11.52 15.33 2.36
C HIS A 228 -11.08 16.80 2.31
N GLY A 229 -11.15 17.40 1.12
CA GLY A 229 -10.70 18.76 0.85
C GLY A 229 -9.21 18.84 0.48
N ARG A 230 -8.86 19.81 -0.39
CA ARG A 230 -7.50 19.97 -0.91
C ARG A 230 -6.42 20.05 0.17
N GLU A 231 -6.70 20.75 1.27
CA GLU A 231 -5.75 20.91 2.37
C GLU A 231 -5.45 19.58 3.07
N ALA A 232 -6.48 18.76 3.34
CA ALA A 232 -6.29 17.45 3.96
C ALA A 232 -5.58 16.47 3.01
N VAL A 233 -5.93 16.51 1.72
CA VAL A 233 -5.24 15.72 0.68
C VAL A 233 -3.76 16.10 0.61
N ASP A 234 -3.45 17.39 0.55
CA ASP A 234 -2.08 17.87 0.53
C ASP A 234 -1.33 17.48 1.81
N ALA A 235 -1.98 17.54 2.97
CA ALA A 235 -1.40 17.12 4.24
C ALA A 235 -1.06 15.63 4.26
N ALA A 236 -1.91 14.75 3.72
CA ALA A 236 -1.62 13.31 3.61
C ALA A 236 -0.40 13.05 2.71
N ILE A 237 -0.31 13.74 1.56
CA ILE A 237 0.85 13.63 0.66
C ILE A 237 2.13 14.12 1.36
N GLU A 238 2.08 15.26 2.05
CA GLU A 238 3.25 15.80 2.75
C GLU A 238 3.62 14.98 3.99
N GLN A 239 2.67 14.29 4.62
CA GLN A 239 2.95 13.32 5.69
C GLN A 239 3.83 12.19 5.17
N THR A 240 3.44 11.56 4.05
CA THR A 240 4.24 10.52 3.39
C THR A 240 5.63 11.05 3.03
N ARG A 241 5.70 12.24 2.43
CA ARG A 241 6.98 12.88 2.08
C ARG A 241 7.86 13.11 3.29
N HIS A 242 7.30 13.68 4.36
CA HIS A 242 8.03 14.01 5.57
C HIS A 242 8.63 12.76 6.21
N PHE A 243 7.84 11.69 6.34
CA PHE A 243 8.31 10.41 6.86
C PHE A 243 9.54 9.91 6.09
N ILE A 244 9.47 9.88 4.76
CA ILE A 244 10.57 9.43 3.89
C ILE A 244 11.81 10.33 4.02
N VAL A 245 11.62 11.66 4.00
CA VAL A 245 12.73 12.62 4.05
C VAL A 245 13.48 12.55 5.38
N VAL A 246 12.76 12.39 6.49
CA VAL A 246 13.38 12.23 7.81
C VAL A 246 14.18 10.92 7.86
N MET A 247 13.64 9.80 7.38
CA MET A 247 14.40 8.55 7.32
C MET A 247 15.67 8.67 6.48
N LEU A 248 15.58 9.26 5.28
CA LEU A 248 16.75 9.51 4.44
C LEU A 248 17.82 10.36 5.14
N ALA A 249 17.39 11.37 5.91
CA ALA A 249 18.29 12.25 6.63
C ALA A 249 18.98 11.53 7.80
N GLU A 250 18.22 10.87 8.67
CA GLU A 250 18.75 10.22 9.87
C GLU A 250 19.65 9.02 9.54
N VAL A 251 19.17 8.13 8.66
CA VAL A 251 19.95 6.97 8.22
C VAL A 251 21.22 7.42 7.48
N GLY A 252 21.11 8.43 6.62
CA GLY A 252 22.24 9.00 5.90
C GLY A 252 23.28 9.64 6.81
N ALA A 253 22.86 10.35 7.86
CA ALA A 253 23.76 10.94 8.84
C ALA A 253 24.53 9.85 9.63
N VAL A 254 23.89 8.72 9.95
CA VAL A 254 24.56 7.59 10.61
C VAL A 254 25.57 6.91 9.68
N GLN A 255 25.22 6.65 8.41
CA GLN A 255 26.16 6.07 7.45
C GLN A 255 27.40 6.95 7.23
N GLN A 256 27.21 8.26 7.08
CA GLN A 256 28.31 9.20 6.82
C GLN A 256 29.35 9.24 7.95
N ARG A 257 28.93 9.01 9.20
CA ARG A 257 29.83 8.93 10.35
C ARG A 257 30.38 7.51 10.61
N GLY A 258 30.11 6.55 9.73
CA GLY A 258 30.57 5.17 9.87
C GLY A 258 29.86 4.37 10.97
N GLY A 259 28.61 4.73 11.28
CA GLY A 259 27.80 4.05 12.29
C GLY A 259 27.24 2.71 11.84
N THR A 260 26.34 2.16 12.65
CA THR A 260 25.69 0.84 12.43
C THR A 260 24.23 0.97 12.05
N LEU A 261 23.63 -0.12 11.53
CA LEU A 261 22.20 -0.18 11.24
C LEU A 261 21.34 0.06 12.49
N LYS A 262 21.76 -0.44 13.65
CA LYS A 262 21.09 -0.20 14.93
C LYS A 262 21.08 1.28 15.32
N GLU A 263 22.22 1.96 15.19
CA GLU A 263 22.29 3.40 15.48
C GLU A 263 21.41 4.22 14.50
N ALA A 264 21.27 3.76 13.25
CA ALA A 264 20.37 4.39 12.28
C ALA A 264 18.90 4.17 12.66
N PHE A 265 18.54 2.97 13.12
CA PHE A 265 17.21 2.67 13.64
C PHE A 265 16.88 3.52 14.86
N GLU A 266 17.76 3.58 15.85
CA GLU A 266 17.56 4.38 17.08
C GLU A 266 17.41 5.87 16.76
N ALA A 267 18.25 6.42 15.88
CA ALA A 267 18.16 7.82 15.44
C ALA A 267 16.84 8.11 14.71
N THR A 268 16.47 7.23 13.78
CA THR A 268 15.23 7.38 12.99
C THR A 268 13.99 7.23 13.87
N HIS A 269 13.98 6.26 14.77
CA HIS A 269 12.91 6.07 15.76
C HIS A 269 12.75 7.32 16.62
N ALA A 270 13.85 7.82 17.20
CA ALA A 270 13.81 9.03 18.02
C ALA A 270 13.26 10.25 17.25
N ALA A 271 13.58 10.39 15.96
CA ALA A 271 13.12 11.49 15.13
C ALA A 271 11.64 11.39 14.73
N LEU A 272 11.11 10.18 14.54
CA LEU A 272 9.74 9.97 14.04
C LEU A 272 8.72 9.64 15.14
N ASN A 273 9.15 9.10 16.28
CA ASN A 273 8.26 8.50 17.28
C ASN A 273 7.25 9.49 17.89
N GLU A 274 7.64 10.75 18.12
CA GLU A 274 6.70 11.75 18.66
C GLU A 274 5.50 11.97 17.73
N GLN A 275 5.75 12.02 16.43
CA GLN A 275 4.72 12.31 15.44
C GLN A 275 3.99 11.05 14.95
N TYR A 276 4.69 9.92 14.85
CA TYR A 276 4.22 8.72 14.15
C TYR A 276 4.09 7.48 15.04
N GLY A 277 4.71 7.49 16.24
CA GLY A 277 4.79 6.33 17.13
C GLY A 277 3.46 5.80 17.65
N HIS A 278 2.42 6.61 17.59
CA HIS A 278 1.07 6.24 18.01
C HIS A 278 0.24 5.61 16.89
N TRP A 279 0.72 5.64 15.63
CA TRP A 279 -0.02 5.04 14.52
C TRP A 279 0.18 3.53 14.46
N PRO A 280 -0.84 2.79 13.97
CA PRO A 280 -0.70 1.38 13.68
C PRO A 280 0.54 1.14 12.82
N ILE A 281 1.13 -0.04 12.97
CA ILE A 281 2.28 -0.57 12.22
C ILE A 281 3.61 0.20 12.33
N PHE A 282 3.68 1.40 12.93
CA PHE A 282 4.94 2.18 13.02
C PHE A 282 6.11 1.38 13.60
N GLU A 283 5.97 0.89 14.83
CA GLU A 283 7.02 0.12 15.53
C GLU A 283 7.39 -1.16 14.78
N HIS A 284 6.43 -1.72 14.04
CA HIS A 284 6.61 -2.96 13.31
C HIS A 284 7.38 -2.74 12.00
N CYS A 285 7.02 -1.72 11.23
CA CYS A 285 7.57 -1.47 9.90
C CYS A 285 8.94 -0.80 9.95
N LEU A 286 9.20 0.04 10.95
CA LEU A 286 10.40 0.86 11.03
C LEU A 286 11.73 0.08 10.87
N PRO A 287 11.91 -1.13 11.44
CA PRO A 287 13.08 -1.98 11.16
C PRO A 287 13.34 -2.21 9.66
N PHE A 288 12.29 -2.54 8.90
CA PHE A 288 12.37 -2.85 7.47
C PHE A 288 12.58 -1.56 6.66
N ASP A 289 11.94 -0.48 7.08
CA ASP A 289 12.05 0.83 6.47
C ASP A 289 13.48 1.36 6.54
N VAL A 290 14.04 1.37 7.75
CA VAL A 290 15.42 1.81 8.01
C VAL A 290 16.42 0.92 7.26
N SER A 291 16.21 -0.40 7.27
CA SER A 291 17.06 -1.33 6.51
C SER A 291 17.00 -1.04 5.01
N ARG A 292 15.84 -0.72 4.45
CA ARG A 292 15.71 -0.43 3.04
C ARG A 292 16.38 0.89 2.66
N VAL A 293 16.21 1.94 3.46
CA VAL A 293 16.94 3.20 3.27
C VAL A 293 18.45 2.97 3.35
N TRP A 294 18.91 2.18 4.31
CA TRP A 294 20.32 1.82 4.46
C TRP A 294 20.87 1.15 3.19
N ASP A 295 20.13 0.20 2.63
CA ASP A 295 20.48 -0.48 1.37
C ASP A 295 20.53 0.52 0.21
N GLU A 296 19.51 1.39 0.07
CA GLU A 296 19.43 2.40 -1.00
C GLU A 296 20.62 3.37 -0.95
N LEU A 297 20.99 3.84 0.25
CA LEU A 297 22.13 4.72 0.45
C LEU A 297 23.48 4.01 0.26
N SER A 298 23.52 2.68 0.42
CA SER A 298 24.69 1.84 0.14
C SER A 298 24.85 1.47 -1.34
N GLY A 299 23.97 1.95 -2.22
CA GLY A 299 24.02 1.71 -3.67
C GLY A 299 23.22 0.50 -4.15
N ILE A 300 22.45 -0.14 -3.27
CA ILE A 300 21.50 -1.21 -3.64
C ILE A 300 20.20 -0.52 -4.09
N GLU A 301 20.14 -0.18 -5.38
CA GLU A 301 19.04 0.61 -5.94
C GLU A 301 17.71 -0.16 -5.94
N ARG A 302 17.70 -1.40 -6.42
CA ARG A 302 16.48 -2.22 -6.50
C ARG A 302 16.30 -3.01 -5.19
N PRO A 303 15.13 -2.97 -4.55
CA PRO A 303 14.88 -3.69 -3.30
C PRO A 303 15.18 -5.19 -3.42
N VAL A 304 15.96 -5.69 -2.46
CA VAL A 304 16.22 -7.13 -2.30
C VAL A 304 14.95 -7.81 -1.79
N ILE A 305 14.75 -9.07 -2.15
CA ILE A 305 13.59 -9.86 -1.72
C ILE A 305 13.62 -10.06 -0.19
N TRP A 306 12.48 -9.90 0.47
CA TRP A 306 12.33 -10.22 1.89
C TRP A 306 12.12 -11.73 2.07
N THR A 307 13.13 -12.39 2.62
CA THR A 307 13.05 -13.81 2.98
C THR A 307 12.98 -13.95 4.50
N ALA A 308 12.49 -15.09 5.00
CA ALA A 308 12.49 -15.37 6.44
C ALA A 308 13.90 -15.33 7.07
N GLU A 309 14.96 -15.54 6.28
CA GLU A 309 16.34 -15.40 6.72
C GLU A 309 16.73 -13.93 6.85
N ARG A 310 16.50 -13.11 5.82
CA ARG A 310 16.78 -11.67 5.86
C ARG A 310 16.00 -10.96 6.97
N ASP A 311 14.74 -11.35 7.18
CA ASP A 311 13.90 -10.85 8.28
C ASP A 311 14.57 -11.06 9.65
N ARG A 312 15.14 -12.24 9.87
CA ARG A 312 15.88 -12.55 11.10
C ARG A 312 17.21 -11.81 11.17
N GLU A 313 17.94 -11.72 10.07
CA GLU A 313 19.22 -11.00 10.02
C GLU A 313 19.07 -9.52 10.38
N VAL A 314 18.06 -8.85 9.81
CA VAL A 314 17.76 -7.45 10.16
C VAL A 314 17.40 -7.35 11.63
N TRP A 315 16.55 -8.25 12.13
CA TRP A 315 16.17 -8.25 13.53
C TRP A 315 17.37 -8.44 14.48
N ASP A 316 18.23 -9.40 14.19
CA ASP A 316 19.42 -9.70 15.00
C ASP A 316 20.38 -8.51 15.02
N GLN A 317 20.56 -7.80 13.90
CA GLN A 317 21.38 -6.60 13.82
C GLN A 317 20.82 -5.43 14.64
N LEU A 318 19.51 -5.36 14.82
CA LEU A 318 18.87 -4.29 15.62
C LEU A 318 18.83 -4.62 17.12
N GLN A 319 18.83 -5.90 17.49
CA GLN A 319 18.80 -6.34 18.89
C GLN A 319 20.19 -6.43 19.54
N GLY A 320 21.24 -6.72 18.76
CA GLY A 320 22.64 -6.81 19.23
C GLY A 320 23.20 -5.49 19.71
#